data_AF-A0A3C2AC79-F1
#
_entry.id   AF-A0A3C2AC79-F1
#
_cell.length_a   1.000
_cell.length_b   1.000
_cell.length_c   1.000
_cell.angle_alpha   90.00
_cell.angle_beta   90.00
_cell.angle_gamma   90.00
#
_symmetry.space_group_name_H-M   'P 1'
#
loop_
_entity.id
_entity.type
_entity.pdbx_description
1 polymer ?
#
loop_
_entity_poly.entity_id
_entity_poly.type
_entity_poly.pdbx_seq_one_letter_code
_entity_poly.pdbx_strand_id
1 'polypeptide(L)'
;VEFIKKTGQQFDFIFLDPPYKSDLGEGALIEISRRNILKENGEVIWEHYYKTEYRRQNTEDRIKLKRTVRYGDTSLSFYNLNTDHCSLNTLL
;
A
#
# COMPACT_ATOMS: atom_id res chain seq x y z
N VAL A 1 11.12 -4.83 -4.70
CA VAL A 1 10.99 -3.65 -3.80
C VAL A 1 12.01 -2.54 -4.11
N GLU A 2 13.15 -2.82 -4.73
CA GLU A 2 14.22 -1.82 -4.93
C GLU A 2 13.80 -0.56 -5.71
N PHE A 3 12.97 -0.71 -6.76
CA PHE A 3 12.40 0.42 -7.49
C PHE A 3 11.60 1.36 -6.57
N ILE A 4 10.72 0.78 -5.74
CA ILE A 4 9.90 1.50 -4.76
C ILE A 4 10.77 2.25 -3.74
N LYS A 5 12.00 1.79 -3.47
CA LYS A 5 12.92 2.49 -2.55
C LYS A 5 13.60 3.70 -3.18
N LYS A 6 13.77 3.71 -4.50
CA LYS A 6 14.57 4.72 -5.23
C LYS A 6 13.74 5.76 -5.98
N THR A 7 12.53 5.40 -6.43
CA THR A 7 11.73 6.28 -7.29
C THR A 7 11.23 7.54 -6.56
N GLY A 8 11.26 8.69 -7.22
CA GLY A 8 10.60 9.92 -6.76
C GLY A 8 9.25 10.18 -7.45
N GLN A 9 8.83 9.29 -8.35
CA GLN A 9 7.58 9.44 -9.09
C GLN A 9 6.38 9.07 -8.21
N GLN A 10 5.28 9.81 -8.40
CA GLN A 10 3.98 9.46 -7.84
C GLN A 10 3.11 8.74 -8.87
N PHE A 11 2.30 7.79 -8.39
CA PHE A 11 1.43 6.95 -9.20
C PHE A 11 -0.02 7.09 -8.76
N ASP A 12 -0.93 7.05 -9.74
CA ASP A 12 -2.37 6.94 -9.50
C ASP A 12 -2.75 5.50 -9.09
N PHE A 13 -2.05 4.50 -9.63
CA PHE A 13 -2.28 3.09 -9.31
C PHE A 13 -0.96 2.37 -9.06
N ILE A 14 -0.92 1.54 -8.02
CA ILE A 14 0.22 0.66 -7.73
C ILE A 14 -0.33 -0.77 -7.56
N PHE A 15 0.06 -1.66 -8.47
CA PHE A 15 -0.32 -3.07 -8.41
C PHE A 15 0.80 -3.89 -7.75
N LEU A 16 0.42 -4.70 -6.75
CA LEU A 16 1.30 -5.61 -6.04
C LEU A 16 0.80 -7.03 -6.26
N ASP A 17 1.52 -7.78 -7.09
CA ASP A 17 1.34 -9.22 -7.29
C ASP A 17 2.67 -9.93 -6.95
N PRO A 18 2.99 -10.06 -5.65
CA PRO A 18 4.22 -10.72 -5.23
C PRO A 18 4.11 -12.25 -5.42
N PRO A 19 5.25 -12.95 -5.55
CA PRO A 19 5.27 -14.42 -5.49
C PRO A 19 4.47 -14.94 -4.29
N TYR A 20 3.65 -15.97 -4.52
CA TYR A 20 2.74 -16.52 -3.52
C TYR A 20 3.48 -16.96 -2.25
N LYS A 21 2.89 -16.69 -1.08
CA LYS A 21 3.47 -16.97 0.26
C LYS A 21 4.84 -16.30 0.50
N SER A 22 5.08 -15.12 -0.08
CA SER A 22 6.25 -14.29 0.24
C SER A 22 5.89 -13.05 1.06
N ASP A 23 6.83 -12.59 1.88
CA ASP A 23 6.69 -11.34 2.66
C ASP A 23 6.90 -10.08 1.80
N LEU A 24 7.11 -10.25 0.48
CA LEU A 24 7.40 -9.15 -0.45
C LEU A 24 6.22 -8.19 -0.61
N GLY A 25 4.99 -8.69 -0.52
CA GLY A 25 3.78 -7.87 -0.57
C GLY A 25 3.68 -6.91 0.60
N GLU A 26 3.81 -7.45 1.82
CA GLU A 26 3.83 -6.64 3.05
C GLU A 26 5.01 -5.66 3.06
N GLY A 27 6.20 -6.12 2.67
CA GLY A 27 7.38 -5.26 2.51
C GLY A 27 7.15 -4.10 1.54
N ALA A 28 6.47 -4.34 0.41
CA ALA A 28 6.14 -3.29 -0.55
C ALA A 28 5.13 -2.29 0.03
N LEU A 29 4.10 -2.76 0.73
CA LEU A 29 3.11 -1.88 1.40
C LEU A 29 3.77 -0.97 2.45
N ILE A 30 4.71 -1.49 3.24
CA ILE A 30 5.47 -0.69 4.23
C ILE A 30 6.25 0.43 3.53
N GLU A 31 6.95 0.10 2.45
CA GLU A 31 7.75 1.08 1.70
C GLU A 31 6.86 2.12 1.00
N ILE A 32 5.71 1.70 0.46
CA ILE A 32 4.72 2.63 -0.13
C ILE A 32 4.16 3.55 0.96
N SER A 33 3.81 3.01 2.12
CA SER A 33 3.30 3.78 3.24
C SER A 33 4.27 4.86 3.71
N ARG A 34 5.56 4.53 3.81
CA ARG A 34 6.59 5.45 4.31
C ARG A 34 6.99 6.53 3.30
N ARG A 35 6.69 6.34 2.01
CA ARG A 35 7.18 7.20 0.92
C ARG A 35 6.05 7.97 0.26
N ASN A 36 6.35 9.15 -0.27
CA ASN A 36 5.39 9.97 -1.00
C ASN A 36 5.28 9.55 -2.47
N ILE A 37 4.88 8.30 -2.75
CA ILE A 37 4.80 7.75 -4.12
C ILE A 37 3.38 7.38 -4.57
N LEU A 38 2.40 7.39 -3.67
CA LEU A 38 0.99 7.30 -4.00
C LEU A 38 0.43 8.72 -4.09
N LYS A 39 -0.28 9.05 -5.17
CA LYS A 39 -1.00 10.32 -5.26
C LYS A 39 -2.15 10.38 -4.27
N GLU A 40 -2.65 11.58 -4.00
CA GLU A 40 -3.74 11.84 -3.05
C GLU A 40 -4.98 10.94 -3.28
N ASN A 41 -5.39 10.81 -4.55
CA ASN A 41 -6.52 9.98 -4.96
C ASN A 41 -6.10 8.60 -5.50
N GLY A 42 -4.85 8.20 -5.26
CA GLY A 42 -4.31 6.95 -5.77
C GLY A 42 -4.77 5.73 -4.99
N GLU A 43 -4.67 4.55 -5.63
CA GLU A 43 -5.05 3.27 -5.04
C GLU A 43 -3.92 2.24 -5.19
N VAL A 44 -3.55 1.59 -4.08
CA VAL A 44 -2.66 0.43 -4.08
C VAL A 44 -3.51 -0.83 -4.05
N ILE A 45 -3.21 -1.78 -4.93
CA ILE A 45 -3.98 -3.01 -5.11
C ILE A 45 -3.04 -4.16 -4.85
N TRP A 46 -3.28 -4.90 -3.78
CA TRP A 46 -2.45 -6.03 -3.37
C TRP A 46 -3.19 -7.35 -3.54
N GLU A 47 -2.66 -8.22 -4.40
CA GLU A 47 -3.08 -9.62 -4.52
C GLU A 47 -2.32 -10.49 -3.50
N HIS A 48 -3.05 -11.26 -2.70
CA HIS A 48 -2.46 -12.12 -1.68
C HIS A 48 -3.36 -13.31 -1.31
N TYR A 49 -2.79 -14.31 -0.63
CA TYR A 49 -3.57 -15.38 -0.01
C TYR A 49 -4.54 -14.80 1.02
N TYR A 50 -5.78 -15.28 1.09
CA TYR A 50 -6.83 -14.67 1.91
C TYR A 50 -6.55 -14.63 3.42
N LYS A 51 -5.62 -15.47 3.93
CA LYS A 51 -5.18 -15.45 5.33
C LYS A 51 -3.95 -14.58 5.58
N THR A 52 -3.37 -14.01 4.53
CA THR A 52 -2.29 -13.02 4.67
C THR A 52 -2.94 -11.69 5.07
N GLU A 53 -2.44 -11.09 6.13
CA GLU A 53 -2.90 -9.79 6.63
C GLU A 53 -1.75 -8.80 6.57
N TYR A 54 -2.07 -7.56 6.17
CA TYR A 54 -1.12 -6.45 6.34
C TYR A 54 -1.13 -6.02 7.81
N ARG A 55 -0.01 -6.20 8.51
CA ARG A 55 0.12 -5.76 9.89
C ARG A 55 0.58 -4.32 9.90
N ARG A 56 -0.35 -3.40 10.13
CA ARG A 56 -0.05 -1.98 10.37
C ARG A 56 1.08 -1.90 11.40
N GLN A 57 2.20 -1.27 11.03
CA GLN A 57 3.37 -1.26 11.90
C GLN A 57 3.34 -0.15 12.95
N ASN A 58 2.71 0.99 12.68
CA ASN A 58 2.62 2.13 13.61
C ASN A 58 1.48 3.10 13.25
N THR A 59 1.33 4.16 14.04
CA THR A 59 0.37 5.26 13.81
C THR A 59 0.74 6.16 12.62
N GLU A 60 1.97 6.08 12.12
CA GLU A 60 2.49 6.87 11.00
C GLU A 60 2.20 6.24 9.62
N ASP A 61 1.49 5.11 9.60
CA ASP A 61 1.09 4.43 8.38
C ASP A 61 0.21 5.37 7.53
N ARG A 62 0.73 5.77 6.36
CA ARG A 62 0.07 6.74 5.47
C ARG A 62 -0.95 6.10 4.56
N ILE A 63 -1.10 4.78 4.59
CA ILE A 63 -2.13 4.07 3.83
C ILE A 63 -3.14 3.43 4.76
N LYS A 64 -4.38 3.32 4.30
CA LYS A 64 -5.45 2.61 5.00
C LYS A 64 -6.17 1.66 4.06
N LEU A 65 -6.57 0.50 4.59
CA LEU A 65 -7.37 -0.46 3.85
C LEU A 65 -8.75 0.16 3.59
N LYS A 66 -9.13 0.24 2.32
CA LYS A 66 -10.43 0.75 1.87
C LYS A 66 -11.43 -0.39 1.70
N ARG A 67 -11.02 -1.48 1.06
CA ARG A 67 -11.84 -2.68 0.83
C ARG A 67 -10.98 -3.89 0.50
N THR A 68 -11.53 -5.08 0.70
CA THR A 68 -10.94 -6.35 0.23
C THR A 68 -11.99 -7.14 -0.54
N VAL A 69 -11.61 -7.72 -1.67
CA VAL A 69 -12.44 -8.61 -2.49
C VAL A 69 -11.79 -9.99 -2.50
N ARG A 70 -12.54 -11.04 -2.16
CA ARG A 70 -12.03 -12.41 -2.13
C ARG A 70 -12.59 -13.23 -3.28
N TYR A 71 -11.74 -14.03 -3.92
CA TYR A 71 -12.13 -15.05 -4.89
C TYR A 71 -11.32 -16.33 -4.66
N GLY A 72 -12.00 -17.39 -4.22
CA GLY A 72 -11.35 -18.63 -3.81
C GLY A 72 -10.37 -18.41 -2.65
N ASP A 73 -9.11 -18.78 -2.88
CA ASP A 73 -8.01 -18.61 -1.92
C ASP A 73 -7.26 -17.28 -2.08
N THR A 74 -7.62 -16.46 -3.07
CA THR A 74 -6.97 -15.18 -3.33
C THR A 74 -7.86 -14.02 -2.86
N SER A 75 -7.21 -12.97 -2.37
CA SER A 75 -7.81 -11.69 -2.00
C SER A 75 -7.11 -10.55 -2.72
N LEU A 76 -7.89 -9.57 -3.16
CA LEU A 76 -7.42 -8.25 -3.60
C LEU A 76 -7.77 -7.22 -2.54
N SER A 77 -6.75 -6.67 -1.89
CA SER A 77 -6.89 -5.61 -0.90
C SER A 77 -6.52 -4.26 -1.52
N PHE A 78 -7.42 -3.28 -1.35
CA PHE A 78 -7.32 -1.95 -1.93
C PHE A 78 -7.01 -0.94 -0.81
N TYR A 79 -5.92 -0.21 -0.96
CA TYR A 79 -5.48 0.80 0.01
C TYR A 79 -5.46 2.19 -0.63
N ASN A 80 -5.82 3.21 0.13
CA ASN A 80 -5.67 4.62 -0.25
C ASN A 80 -4.87 5.38 0.81
N LEU A 81 -4.53 6.64 0.53
CA LEU A 81 -3.89 7.48 1.53
C LEU A 81 -4.81 7.68 2.74
N ASN A 82 -4.21 7.62 3.92
CA ASN A 82 -4.86 7.93 5.15
C ASN A 82 -5.06 9.44 5.27
N THR A 83 -6.26 9.90 4.93
CA THR A 83 -6.70 11.30 5.03
C THR A 83 -6.64 11.87 6.45
N ASP A 84 -6.53 11.01 7.47
CA ASP A 84 -6.43 11.45 8.86
C ASP A 84 -5.07 12.11 9.18
N HIS A 85 -4.11 12.05 8.23
CA HIS A 85 -2.80 12.72 8.27
C HIS A 85 -2.69 13.94 7.32
N CYS A 86 -3.78 14.40 6.71
CA CYS A 86 -3.77 15.42 5.64
C CYS A 86 -3.68 16.89 6.13
N SER A 87 -3.22 17.16 7.36
CA SER A 87 -3.21 18.51 7.93
C SER A 87 -1.83 19.12 8.21
N LEU A 88 -0.73 18.64 7.61
CA LEU A 88 0.61 19.16 7.99
C LEU A 88 1.64 19.42 6.88
N ASN A 89 1.38 19.20 5.58
CA ASN A 89 2.42 19.40 4.55
C ASN A 89 1.98 20.14 3.28
N THR A 90 1.36 21.31 3.44
CA THR A 90 1.15 22.27 2.33
C THR A 90 2.06 23.50 2.42
N LEU A 91 3.08 23.52 3.28
CA LEU A 91 4.01 24.65 3.41
C LEU A 91 5.46 24.17 3.56
N LEU A 92 6.10 23.87 2.44
CA LEU A 92 7.55 24.04 2.21
C LEU A 92 7.77 24.49 0.77
#